data_AF-A0A2K8M915-F1
#
_entry.id   AF-A0A2K8M915-F1
#
_cell.length_a   1.000
_cell.length_b   1.000
_cell.length_c   1.000
_cell.angle_alpha   90.00
_cell.angle_beta   90.00
_cell.angle_gamma   90.00
#
_symmetry.space_group_name_H-M   'P 1'
#
loop_
_entity.id
_entity.type
_entity.pdbx_description
1 polymer ?
#
loop_
_entity_poly.entity_id
_entity_poly.type
_entity_poly.pdbx_seq_one_letter_code
_entity_poly.pdbx_strand_id
1 'polypeptide(L)'
;MLGYDPDSERHRYRDDVHYRLYRGPDGRPTTICVQDFDYLDYDLTQLLSNKAFDTEDEAKDALLLLLAHCALLLGIFPVPSDKPTVW
;
A
#
# COMPACT_ATOMS: atom_id res chain seq x y z
N MET A 1 -7.45 -10.49 -4.42
CA MET A 1 -7.94 -9.52 -5.42
C MET A 1 -8.16 -8.22 -4.67
N LEU A 2 -7.39 -7.16 -4.95
CA LEU A 2 -7.64 -5.82 -4.41
C LEU A 2 -8.89 -5.31 -5.12
N GLY A 3 -10.05 -5.66 -4.57
CA GLY A 3 -11.35 -5.36 -5.14
C GLY A 3 -11.59 -3.86 -5.16
N TYR A 4 -12.26 -3.41 -6.21
CA TYR A 4 -12.87 -2.09 -6.27
C TYR A 4 -13.82 -1.93 -5.07
N ASP A 5 -13.55 -0.91 -4.24
CA ASP A 5 -14.38 -0.55 -3.09
C ASP A 5 -15.16 0.72 -3.44
N PRO A 6 -16.47 0.61 -3.75
CA PRO A 6 -17.30 1.76 -4.09
C PRO A 6 -17.52 2.72 -2.92
N ASP A 7 -17.33 2.29 -1.66
CA ASP A 7 -17.42 3.19 -0.52
C ASP A 7 -16.22 4.12 -0.45
N SER A 8 -15.08 3.72 -0.99
CA SER A 8 -13.87 4.54 -1.03
C SER A 8 -14.05 5.89 -1.74
N GLU A 9 -14.88 5.96 -2.79
CA GLU A 9 -15.20 7.23 -3.47
C GLU A 9 -16.02 8.19 -2.59
N ARG A 10 -16.77 7.67 -1.61
CA ARG A 10 -17.55 8.48 -0.66
C ARG A 10 -16.69 9.13 0.42
N HIS A 11 -15.43 8.71 0.57
CA HIS A 11 -14.55 9.22 1.63
C HIS A 11 -13.96 10.60 1.34
N ARG A 12 -14.13 11.13 0.13
CA ARG A 12 -13.73 12.50 -0.22
C ARG A 12 -14.46 13.59 0.59
N TYR A 13 -15.54 13.21 1.29
CA TYR A 13 -16.39 14.10 2.08
C TYR A 13 -16.61 13.61 3.52
N ARG A 14 -15.86 12.60 3.97
CA ARG A 14 -15.89 12.14 5.37
C ARG A 14 -14.62 12.62 6.06
N ASP A 15 -14.79 13.28 7.20
CA ASP A 15 -13.68 13.72 8.07
C ASP A 15 -12.96 12.54 8.77
N ASP A 16 -13.34 11.29 8.47
CA ASP A 16 -12.79 10.10 9.10
C ASP A 16 -11.35 9.84 8.63
N VAL A 17 -10.41 9.76 9.59
CA VAL A 17 -8.99 9.46 9.38
C VAL A 17 -8.85 8.20 8.56
N HIS A 18 -8.17 8.29 7.42
CA HIS A 18 -7.91 7.11 6.62
C HIS A 18 -6.60 7.15 5.88
N TYR A 19 -5.97 5.99 5.82
CA TYR A 19 -4.68 5.75 5.21
C TYR A 19 -4.85 5.14 3.83
N ARG A 20 -3.93 5.45 2.93
CA ARG A 20 -3.92 4.99 1.53
C ARG A 20 -2.55 4.46 1.14
N LEU A 21 -2.55 3.49 0.22
CA LEU A 21 -1.34 3.05 -0.44
C LEU A 21 -1.06 3.97 -1.62
N TYR A 22 0.14 4.55 -1.65
CA TYR A 22 0.51 5.63 -2.54
C TYR A 22 1.89 5.39 -3.15
N ARG A 23 2.12 5.93 -4.34
CA ARG A 23 3.46 6.01 -4.92
C ARG A 23 4.12 7.32 -4.47
N GLY A 24 5.12 7.21 -3.61
CA GLY A 24 5.86 8.36 -3.10
C GLY A 24 6.61 9.13 -4.21
N PRO A 25 7.09 10.35 -3.91
CA PRO A 25 7.82 11.18 -4.86
C PRO A 25 9.16 10.58 -5.31
N ASP A 26 9.74 9.68 -4.52
CA ASP A 26 10.90 8.86 -4.87
C ASP A 26 10.55 7.65 -5.76
N GLY A 27 9.28 7.51 -6.12
CA GLY A 27 8.71 6.42 -6.91
C GLY A 27 8.45 5.14 -6.12
N ARG A 28 8.70 5.11 -4.80
CA ARG A 28 8.53 3.91 -3.98
C ARG A 28 7.11 3.80 -3.42
N PRO A 29 6.54 2.57 -3.33
CA PRO A 29 5.30 2.34 -2.60
C PRO A 29 5.41 2.77 -1.14
N THR A 30 4.45 3.54 -0.66
CA THR A 30 4.37 4.05 0.71
C THR A 30 2.93 4.11 1.19
N THR A 31 2.76 4.31 2.49
CA THR A 31 1.49 4.63 3.11
C THR A 31 1.41 6.13 3.36
N ILE A 32 0.26 6.74 3.10
CA ILE A 32 -0.02 8.14 3.46
C ILE A 32 -1.27 8.21 4.35
N CYS A 33 -1.28 9.15 5.29
CA CYS A 33 -2.50 9.62 5.94
C CYS A 33 -3.13 10.69 5.03
N VAL A 34 -4.37 10.50 4.61
CA VAL A 34 -4.98 11.44 3.66
C VAL A 34 -5.21 12.81 4.28
N GLN A 35 -5.46 12.89 5.59
CA GLN A 35 -5.67 14.16 6.31
C GLN A 35 -4.41 15.01 6.46
N ASP A 36 -3.24 14.38 6.42
CA ASP A 36 -1.96 15.11 6.49
C ASP A 36 -1.68 15.86 5.19
N PHE A 37 -2.35 15.46 4.11
CA PHE A 37 -2.43 16.21 2.87
C PHE A 37 -3.75 16.97 2.91
N ASP A 38 -3.78 18.27 2.62
CA ASP A 38 -5.07 18.85 2.24
C ASP A 38 -5.57 18.01 1.05
N TYR A 39 -6.81 17.48 1.08
CA TYR A 39 -7.32 16.50 0.08
C TYR A 39 -7.14 16.92 -1.40
N LEU A 40 -6.77 18.18 -1.64
CA LEU A 40 -6.46 18.79 -2.93
C LEU A 40 -5.02 18.55 -3.40
N ASP A 41 -4.10 18.20 -2.50
CA ASP A 41 -2.66 18.20 -2.75
C ASP A 41 -2.09 16.83 -3.12
N TYR A 42 -2.81 15.74 -2.88
CA TYR A 42 -2.32 14.40 -3.23
C TYR A 42 -3.00 13.86 -4.50
N ASP A 43 -2.18 13.53 -5.50
CA ASP A 43 -2.59 13.07 -6.82
C ASP A 43 -3.14 11.64 -6.79
N LEU A 44 -4.43 11.48 -7.06
CA LEU A 44 -5.12 10.18 -7.09
C LEU A 44 -4.52 9.19 -8.09
N THR A 45 -3.82 9.65 -9.14
CA THR A 45 -3.20 8.75 -10.13
C THR A 45 -2.01 7.97 -9.56
N GLN A 46 -1.48 8.39 -8.42
CA GLN A 46 -0.42 7.69 -7.70
C GLN A 46 -0.95 6.65 -6.70
N LEU A 47 -2.28 6.52 -6.56
CA LEU A 47 -2.86 5.49 -5.69
C LEU A 47 -2.55 4.10 -6.21
N LEU A 48 -2.02 3.26 -5.33
CA LEU A 48 -1.70 1.87 -5.64
C LEU A 48 -2.89 0.94 -5.41
N SER A 49 -3.91 1.43 -4.70
CA SER A 49 -5.13 0.71 -4.37
C SER A 49 -6.25 1.69 -4.11
N ASN A 50 -7.47 1.30 -4.49
CA ASN A 50 -8.67 2.04 -4.14
C ASN A 50 -9.11 1.81 -2.69
N LYS A 51 -8.50 0.89 -1.95
CA LYS A 51 -8.89 0.59 -0.56
C LYS A 51 -8.48 1.71 0.41
N ALA A 52 -9.34 2.01 1.39
CA ALA A 52 -9.05 2.86 2.54
C ALA A 52 -8.73 1.98 3.75
N PHE A 53 -7.90 2.48 4.66
CA PHE A 53 -7.62 1.82 5.93
C PHE A 53 -7.87 2.80 7.07
N ASP A 54 -8.45 2.32 8.16
CA ASP A 54 -8.79 3.19 9.29
C ASP A 54 -7.57 3.47 10.17
N THR A 55 -6.53 2.63 10.08
CA THR A 55 -5.29 2.75 10.86
C THR A 55 -4.03 2.65 9.99
N GLU A 56 -2.94 3.26 10.48
CA GLU A 56 -1.65 3.23 9.79
C GLU A 56 -1.09 1.79 9.71
N ASP A 57 -1.26 1.02 10.79
CA ASP A 57 -0.76 -0.35 10.89
C ASP A 57 -1.44 -1.27 9.87
N GLU A 58 -2.77 -1.17 9.71
CA GLU A 58 -3.49 -1.92 8.68
C GLU A 58 -3.02 -1.58 7.26
N ALA A 59 -2.74 -0.30 7.00
CA ALA A 59 -2.20 0.12 5.72
C ALA A 59 -0.76 -0.37 5.50
N LYS A 60 0.08 -0.37 6.53
CA LYS A 60 1.44 -0.93 6.47
C LYS A 60 1.41 -2.43 6.19
N ASP A 61 0.55 -3.19 6.87
CA ASP A 61 0.38 -4.61 6.63
C ASP A 61 -0.10 -4.88 5.19
N ALA A 62 -1.07 -4.10 4.71
CA ALA A 62 -1.54 -4.20 3.34
C ALA A 62 -0.45 -3.86 2.30
N LEU A 63 0.41 -2.88 2.59
CA LEU A 63 1.55 -2.55 1.75
C LEU A 63 2.55 -3.71 1.67
N LEU A 64 2.86 -4.34 2.81
CA LEU A 64 3.75 -5.51 2.85
C LEU A 64 3.17 -6.67 2.03
N LEU A 65 1.87 -6.92 2.14
CA LEU A 65 1.19 -7.94 1.32
C LEU A 65 1.23 -7.62 -0.17
N LEU A 66 1.04 -6.35 -0.55
CA LEU A 66 1.17 -5.91 -1.93
C LEU A 66 2.59 -6.14 -2.47
N LEU A 67 3.61 -5.74 -1.71
CA LEU A 67 5.01 -5.93 -2.09
C LEU A 67 5.37 -7.41 -2.21
N ALA A 68 4.93 -8.24 -1.26
CA ALA A 68 5.11 -9.69 -1.32
C ALA A 68 4.43 -10.28 -2.57
N HIS A 69 3.20 -9.85 -2.88
CA HIS A 69 2.49 -10.30 -4.08
C HIS A 69 3.23 -9.90 -5.38
N CYS A 70 3.72 -8.67 -5.46
CA CYS A 70 4.55 -8.22 -6.58
C CYS A 70 5.84 -9.02 -6.71
N ALA A 71 6.52 -9.32 -5.59
CA ALA A 71 7.72 -10.15 -5.59
C ALA A 71 7.44 -11.55 -6.14
N LEU A 72 6.33 -12.18 -5.71
CA LEU A 72 5.89 -13.48 -6.23
C LEU A 72 5.63 -13.44 -7.75
N LEU A 73 4.93 -12.40 -8.24
CA LEU A 73 4.65 -12.23 -9.67
C LEU A 73 5.93 -12.02 -10.51
N LEU A 74 6.92 -11.33 -9.95
CA LEU A 74 8.22 -11.11 -10.59
C LEU A 74 9.17 -12.30 -10.47
N GLY A 75 8.78 -13.37 -9.77
CA GLY A 75 9.64 -14.51 -9.49
C GLY A 75 10.80 -14.18 -8.54
N ILE A 76 10.69 -13.10 -7.77
CA ILE A 76 11.65 -12.71 -6.74
C ILE A 76 11.28 -13.47 -5.47
N PHE A 77 11.83 -14.67 -5.34
CA PHE A 77 11.72 -15.45 -4.12
C PHE A 77 12.91 -15.16 -3.23
N PRO A 78 12.74 -15.11 -1.89
CA PRO A 78 13.89 -15.17 -1.00
C PRO A 78 14.60 -16.49 -1.32
N VAL A 79 15.80 -16.39 -1.89
CA VAL A 79 16.63 -17.58 -2.13
C VAL A 79 16.90 -18.17 -0.75
N PRO A 80 16.48 -19.41 -0.47
CA PRO A 80 16.93 -20.06 0.76
C PRO A 80 18.45 -20.06 0.72
N SER A 81 19.06 -19.54 1.79
CA SER A 81 20.50 -19.64 2.00
C SER A 81 20.84 -21.11 2.25
N ASP A 82 20.86 -21.92 1.19
CA ASP A 82 21.50 -23.23 1.20
C ASP A 82 23.00 -23.00 1.28
N LYS A 83 23.47 -22.72 2.50
CA LYS A 83 24.82 -23.12 2.87
C LYS A 83 24.71 -24.58 3.28
N PRO A 84 25.25 -25.55 2.54
CA PRO A 84 25.50 -26.86 3.10
C PRO A 84 26.52 -26.66 4.22
N THR A 85 26.07 -26.76 5.46
CA THR A 85 26.97 -26.94 6.61
C THR A 85 27.54 -28.35 6.48
N VAL A 86 28.62 -28.47 5.73
CA VAL A 86 29.45 -29.68 5.71
C VAL A 86 30.14 -29.75 7.07
N TRP A 87 29.72 -30.68 7.92
CA TRP A 87 30.49 -31.19 9.05
C TRP A 87 31.11 -32.52 8.65
#